data_AF-A0AAW7ZM14-F1
#
_entry.id   AF-A0AAW7ZM14-F1
#
_cell.length_a   1.000
_cell.length_b   1.000
_cell.length_c   1.000
_cell.angle_alpha   90.00
_cell.angle_beta   90.00
_cell.angle_gamma   90.00
#
_symmetry.space_group_name_H-M   'P 1'
#
loop_
_entity.id
_entity.type
_entity.pdbx_description
1 polymer ?
#
loop_
_entity_poly.entity_id
_entity_poly.type
_entity_poly.pdbx_seq_one_letter_code
_entity_poly.pdbx_strand_id
1 'polypeptide(L)' 'MDNLNQLNDVLEDKIFSQFFYNEAAVQIRNPVARKMFLKFRDEEMKHIEVLQKEIVAIENKPSSVTKILAKLKN' A
#
# COMPACT_ATOMS: atom_id res chain seq x y z
N MET A 1 17.36 9.54 0.62
CA MET A 1 15.89 9.39 0.73
C MET A 1 15.64 8.14 1.53
N ASP A 2 14.83 8.22 2.57
CA ASP A 2 14.49 7.06 3.39
C ASP A 2 13.51 6.18 2.60
N ASN A 3 13.85 4.90 2.40
CA ASN A 3 13.03 3.97 1.62
C ASN A 3 11.63 3.81 2.21
N LEU A 4 11.50 3.96 3.54
CA LEU A 4 10.21 3.92 4.22
C LEU A 4 9.34 5.13 3.86
N ASN A 5 9.94 6.32 3.78
CA ASN A 5 9.21 7.52 3.37
C ASN A 5 8.72 7.40 1.93
N GLN A 6 9.55 6.89 1.01
CA GLN A 6 9.13 6.65 -0.37
C GLN A 6 7.98 5.65 -0.47
N LEU A 7 7.98 4.58 0.33
CA LEU A 7 6.88 3.63 0.36
C LEU A 7 5.59 4.24 0.93
N ASN A 8 5.72 5.10 1.93
CA ASN A 8 4.58 5.85 2.48
C ASN A 8 4.00 6.85 1.48
N ASP A 9 4.85 7.58 0.75
CA ASP A 9 4.42 8.49 -0.32
C ASP A 9 3.63 7.73 -1.41
N VAL A 10 4.17 6.59 -1.86
CA VAL A 10 3.49 5.74 -2.85
C VAL A 10 2.19 5.15 -2.30
N LEU A 11 2.15 4.77 -1.01
CA LEU A 11 0.93 4.28 -0.37
C LEU A 11 -0.16 5.37 -0.36
N GLU A 12 0.19 6.61 -0.04
CA GLU A 12 -0.71 7.75 -0.05
C GLU A 12 -1.28 8.00 -1.46
N ASP A 13 -0.42 8.04 -2.49
CA ASP A 13 -0.83 8.17 -3.89
C ASP A 13 -1.80 7.06 -4.32
N LYS A 14 -1.59 5.83 -3.85
CA LYS A 14 -2.42 4.67 -4.16
C LYS A 14 -3.79 4.75 -3.48
N ILE A 15 -3.85 5.25 -2.25
CA ILE A 15 -5.11 5.53 -1.55
C ILE A 15 -5.90 6.63 -2.28
N PHE A 16 -5.24 7.71 -2.71
CA PHE A 16 -5.89 8.76 -3.49
C PHE A 16 -6.41 8.24 -4.84
N SER A 17 -5.64 7.42 -5.53
CA SER A 17 -6.06 6.80 -6.79
C SER A 17 -7.26 5.88 -6.61
N GLN A 18 -7.27 5.07 -5.56
CA GLN A 18 -8.41 4.21 -5.20
C GLN A 18 -9.67 5.05 -4.96
N PHE A 19 -9.56 6.13 -4.19
CA PHE A 19 -10.67 7.04 -3.90
C PHE A 19 -11.20 7.69 -5.18
N PHE A 20 -10.30 8.21 -6.02
CA PHE A 20 -10.65 8.81 -7.31
C PHE A 20 -11.44 7.85 -8.20
N TYR A 21 -10.95 6.61 -8.37
CA TYR A 21 -11.65 5.63 -9.20
C TYR A 21 -13.01 5.23 -8.62
N ASN A 22 -13.14 5.17 -7.30
CA ASN A 22 -14.40 4.90 -6.64
C ASN A 22 -15.42 6.04 -6.87
N GLU A 23 -15.02 7.28 -6.67
CA GLU A 23 -15.88 8.45 -6.89
C GLU A 23 -16.30 8.57 -8.37
N ALA A 24 -15.36 8.37 -9.29
CA ALA A 24 -15.66 8.35 -10.72
C ALA A 24 -16.67 7.23 -11.05
N ALA A 25 -16.51 6.03 -10.48
CA ALA A 25 -17.45 4.94 -10.68
C ALA A 25 -18.88 5.26 -10.19
N VAL A 26 -19.04 6.07 -9.14
CA VAL A 26 -20.36 6.50 -8.65
C VAL A 26 -21.05 7.39 -9.69
N GLN A 27 -20.31 8.35 -10.28
CA GLN A 27 -20.85 9.39 -11.17
C GLN A 27 -21.10 8.89 -12.61
N ILE A 28 -20.38 7.87 -13.08
CA ILE A 28 -20.45 7.39 -14.46
C ILE A 28 -21.77 6.65 -14.73
N ARG A 29 -22.58 7.17 -15.67
CA ARG A 29 -23.83 6.51 -16.09
C ARG A 29 -23.61 5.30 -17.00
N ASN A 30 -22.55 5.28 -17.80
CA ASN A 30 -22.26 4.18 -18.71
C ASN A 30 -21.82 2.92 -17.91
N PRO A 31 -22.53 1.79 -18.01
CA PRO A 31 -22.24 0.61 -17.20
C PRO A 31 -20.88 -0.04 -17.52
N VAL A 32 -20.42 0.02 -18.76
CA VAL A 32 -19.12 -0.52 -19.17
C VAL A 32 -17.99 0.32 -18.58
N ALA A 33 -18.08 1.64 -18.70
CA ALA A 33 -17.11 2.55 -18.10
C ALA A 33 -17.12 2.40 -16.57
N ARG A 34 -18.29 2.36 -15.92
CA ARG A 34 -18.40 2.12 -14.47
C ARG A 34 -17.65 0.85 -14.05
N LYS A 35 -17.86 -0.26 -14.76
CA LYS A 35 -17.19 -1.53 -14.47
C LYS A 35 -15.66 -1.43 -14.64
N MET A 36 -15.18 -0.65 -15.60
CA MET A 36 -13.76 -0.41 -15.80
C MET A 36 -13.15 0.37 -14.62
N PHE A 37 -13.79 1.44 -14.16
CA PHE A 37 -13.34 2.20 -12.99
C PHE A 37 -13.37 1.37 -11.70
N LEU A 38 -14.38 0.51 -11.51
CA LEU A 38 -14.40 -0.42 -10.39
C LEU A 38 -13.22 -1.41 -10.43
N LYS A 39 -12.84 -1.91 -11.61
CA LYS A 39 -11.66 -2.77 -11.75
C LYS A 39 -10.38 -2.03 -11.35
N PHE A 40 -10.21 -0.79 -11.77
CA PHE A 40 -9.04 0.01 -11.39
C PHE A 40 -8.98 0.28 -9.89
N ARG A 41 -10.12 0.62 -9.26
CA ARG A 41 -10.22 0.72 -7.80
C ARG A 41 -9.76 -0.57 -7.11
N ASP A 42 -10.24 -1.72 -7.59
CA ASP A 42 -9.91 -3.02 -7.00
C ASP A 42 -8.44 -3.42 -7.23
N GLU A 43 -7.82 -2.98 -8.34
CA GLU A 43 -6.39 -3.13 -8.58
C GLU A 43 -5.57 -2.28 -7.61
N GLU A 44 -5.94 -1.01 -7.39
CA GLU A 44 -5.23 -0.16 -6.42
C GLU A 44 -5.38 -0.68 -4.98
N MET A 45 -6.51 -1.28 -4.62
CA MET A 45 -6.65 -1.96 -3.33
C MET A 45 -5.63 -3.09 -3.15
N LYS A 46 -5.35 -3.88 -4.20
CA LYS A 46 -4.32 -4.93 -4.13
C LYS A 46 -2.92 -4.33 -3.95
N HIS A 47 -2.62 -3.22 -4.62
CA HIS A 47 -1.35 -2.54 -4.45
C HIS A 47 -1.19 -1.99 -3.02
N ILE A 48 -2.25 -1.39 -2.46
CA ILE A 48 -2.29 -0.91 -1.08
C ILE A 48 -1.99 -2.05 -0.09
N GLU A 49 -2.63 -3.21 -0.26
CA GLU A 49 -2.39 -4.37 0.61
C GLU A 49 -0.93 -4.86 0.57
N VAL A 50 -0.31 -4.86 -0.62
CA VAL A 50 1.11 -5.24 -0.77
C VAL A 50 2.01 -4.21 -0.11
N LEU A 51 1.80 -2.92 -0.37
CA LEU A 51 2.59 -1.83 0.20
C LEU A 51 2.49 -1.80 1.73
N GLN A 52 1.29 -1.98 2.28
CA GLN A 52 1.10 -2.06 3.73
C GLN A 52 1.88 -3.23 4.35
N LYS A 53 1.88 -4.40 3.70
CA LYS A 53 2.67 -5.56 4.17
C LYS A 53 4.17 -5.27 4.11
N GLU A 54 4.64 -4.61 3.07
CA GLU A 54 6.06 -4.26 2.93
C GLU A 54 6.51 -3.21 3.94
N ILE A 55 5.71 -2.15 4.14
CA ILE A 55 5.94 -1.12 5.17
C ILE A 55 6.00 -1.78 6.54
N VAL A 56 5.00 -2.59 6.90
CA VAL A 56 4.96 -3.31 8.17
C VAL A 56 6.15 -4.27 8.31
N ALA A 57 6.60 -4.92 7.24
CA ALA A 57 7.78 -5.78 7.28
C ALA A 57 9.10 -5.02 7.49
N ILE A 58 9.18 -3.77 7.00
CA ILE A 58 10.33 -2.88 7.18
C ILE A 58 10.31 -2.26 8.59
N GLU A 59 9.15 -1.80 9.05
CA GLU A 59 8.94 -1.27 10.41
C GLU A 59 9.14 -2.36 11.48
N ASN A 60 8.64 -3.57 11.23
CA ASN A 60 8.87 -4.76 12.07
C ASN A 60 10.22 -5.43 11.85
N LYS A 61 11.12 -4.78 11.09
CA LYS A 61 12.53 -5.14 11.03
C LYS A 61 13.41 -4.37 12.05
N PRO A 62 13.04 -4.11 13.32
CA PRO A 62 13.97 -3.47 14.23
C PRO A 62 14.77 -4.55 14.95
N SER A 63 15.94 -4.95 14.43
CA SER A 63 17.06 -5.36 15.31
C SER A 63 16.88 -6.56 16.28
N SER A 64 15.74 -7.25 16.33
CA SER A 64 15.43 -8.15 17.46
C SER A 64 16.21 -9.46 17.39
N VAL A 65 16.24 -10.12 16.24
CA VAL A 65 17.05 -11.35 16.09
C VAL A 65 18.54 -11.03 16.22
N THR A 66 19.03 -9.94 15.63
CA THR A 66 20.45 -9.54 15.67
C THR A 66 20.89 -9.07 17.07
N LYS A 67 20.04 -8.37 17.84
CA LYS A 67 20.31 -8.00 19.25
C LYS A 67 20.22 -9.20 20.19
N ILE A 68 19.27 -10.12 19.97
CA ILE A 68 19.14 -11.34 20.77
C ILE A 68 20.38 -12.24 20.55
N LEU A 69 20.83 -12.39 19.31
CA LEU A 69 22.06 -13.13 18.99
C LEU A 69 23.33 -12.44 19.52
N ALA A 70 23.40 -11.11 19.53
CA ALA A 70 24.50 -10.38 20.14
C ALA A 70 24.55 -10.50 21.68
N LYS A 71 23.38 -10.66 22.33
CA LYS A 71 23.26 -10.90 23.79
C LYS A 71 23.64 -12.32 24.23
N LEU A 72 23.53 -13.30 23.34
CA LEU A 72 23.87 -14.71 23.62
C LEU A 72 25.36 -15.02 23.42
N LYS A 73 26.15 -14.05 22.91
CA LYS A 73 27.57 -14.22 22.58
C LYS A 73 28.52 -13.51 23.56
N ASN A 74 27.99 -12.86 24.60
CA ASN A 74 28.75 -12.25 25.72
C ASN A 74 28.41 -12.96 27.03
#